data_AF-A0A9P2ZZB1-F1
#
_entry.id   AF-A0A9P2ZZB1-F1
#
_cell.length_a   1.000
_cell.length_b   1.000
_cell.length_c   1.000
_cell.angle_alpha   90.00
_cell.angle_beta   90.00
_cell.angle_gamma   90.00
#
_symmetry.space_group_name_H-M   'P 1'
#
loop_
_entity.id
_entity.type
_entity.pdbx_description
1 polymer ?
#
loop_
_entity_poly.entity_id
_entity_poly.type
_entity_poly.pdbx_seq_one_letter_code
_entity_poly.pdbx_strand_id
1 'polypeptide(L)'
;MRIPFLTHEHAAIAKRSLEVDREQNSAFVRRTIAVEADELVVSYSTSTVRLLRLATNSFLSSLDLVLRTLSAFAPDPTVRRLTDAELEEIRKEANRGDVRGIELRGDGKGAGSGEEVR
;
A
#
# COMPACT_ATOMS: atom_id res chain seq x y z
N MET A 1 -20.04 13.01 4.74
CA MET A 1 -19.84 11.60 4.34
C MET A 1 -18.74 11.03 5.22
N ARG A 2 -18.90 9.80 5.73
CA ARG A 2 -17.89 9.10 6.54
C ARG A 2 -17.53 7.79 5.86
N ILE A 3 -16.24 7.51 5.69
CA ILE A 3 -15.73 6.32 5.02
C ILE A 3 -14.79 5.60 5.99
N PRO A 4 -15.15 4.40 6.46
CA PRO A 4 -14.30 3.66 7.39
C PRO A 4 -13.10 3.03 6.67
N PHE A 5 -11.95 3.05 7.32
CA PHE A 5 -10.74 2.34 6.92
C PHE A 5 -10.34 1.33 7.99
N LEU A 6 -9.52 0.35 7.63
CA LEU A 6 -9.05 -0.66 8.59
C LEU A 6 -8.11 -0.09 9.66
N THR A 7 -7.39 0.99 9.34
CA THR A 7 -6.48 1.66 10.27
C THR A 7 -6.49 3.17 10.05
N HIS A 8 -6.11 3.91 11.09
CA HIS A 8 -5.85 5.35 11.01
C HIS A 8 -4.82 5.69 9.91
N GLU A 9 -3.78 4.86 9.76
CA GLU A 9 -2.73 5.08 8.75
C GLU A 9 -3.30 5.04 7.32
N HIS A 10 -4.19 4.08 7.03
CA HIS A 10 -4.85 4.00 5.73
C HIS A 10 -5.75 5.22 5.46
N ALA A 11 -6.53 5.65 6.44
CA ALA A 11 -7.34 6.86 6.33
C ALA A 11 -6.48 8.11 6.09
N ALA A 12 -5.33 8.22 6.79
CA ALA A 12 -4.39 9.32 6.64
C ALA A 12 -3.71 9.34 5.26
N ILE A 13 -3.34 8.17 4.71
CA ILE A 13 -2.82 8.05 3.34
C ILE A 13 -3.89 8.50 2.34
N ALA A 14 -5.11 7.98 2.47
CA ALA A 14 -6.21 8.33 1.57
C ALA A 14 -6.50 9.84 1.58
N LYS A 15 -6.54 10.47 2.76
CA LYS A 15 -6.68 11.93 2.89
C LYS A 15 -5.63 12.67 2.07
N ARG A 16 -4.35 12.35 2.25
CA ARG A 16 -3.24 13.04 1.56
C ARG A 16 -3.36 12.91 0.04
N SER A 17 -3.72 11.72 -0.45
CA SER A 17 -3.92 11.49 -1.88
C SER A 17 -5.09 12.30 -2.44
N LEU A 18 -6.21 12.38 -1.71
CA LEU A 18 -7.45 13.05 -2.15
C LEU A 18 -7.42 14.58 -1.97
N GLU A 19 -6.50 15.12 -1.17
CA GLU A 19 -6.34 16.56 -0.96
C GLU A 19 -5.60 17.27 -2.12
N VAL A 20 -4.82 16.52 -2.91
CA VAL A 20 -4.08 17.05 -4.06
C VAL A 20 -5.04 17.51 -5.16
N ASP A 21 -6.14 16.78 -5.35
CA ASP A 21 -7.13 17.05 -6.38
C ASP A 21 -8.23 18.01 -5.86
N ARG A 22 -7.87 19.28 -5.72
CA ARG A 22 -8.80 20.33 -5.27
C ARG A 22 -9.77 20.69 -6.37
N GLU A 23 -11.02 20.92 -5.99
CA GLU A 23 -12.08 21.34 -6.90
C GLU A 23 -11.69 22.61 -7.66
N GLN A 24 -11.77 22.59 -9.00
CA GLN A 24 -11.36 23.73 -9.84
C GLN A 24 -12.18 25.01 -9.60
N ASN A 25 -13.36 24.91 -8.98
CA ASN A 25 -14.27 26.03 -8.80
C ASN A 25 -14.65 26.24 -7.31
N SER A 26 -13.63 26.60 -6.52
CA SER A 26 -13.72 26.77 -5.06
C SER A 26 -14.71 27.82 -4.59
N ALA A 27 -15.17 28.72 -5.48
CA ALA A 27 -16.21 29.70 -5.19
C ALA A 27 -17.61 29.10 -5.02
N PHE A 28 -17.90 27.98 -5.69
CA PHE A 28 -19.22 27.35 -5.70
C PHE A 28 -19.28 26.00 -4.99
N VAL A 29 -18.11 25.37 -4.78
CA VAL A 29 -17.97 24.08 -4.11
C VAL A 29 -16.81 24.16 -3.12
N ARG A 30 -17.10 23.94 -1.84
CA ARG A 30 -16.09 23.80 -0.79
C ARG A 30 -16.15 22.37 -0.26
N ARG A 31 -15.01 21.69 -0.30
CA ARG A 31 -14.80 20.36 0.29
C ARG A 31 -13.78 20.47 1.41
N THR A 32 -14.09 19.88 2.56
CA THR A 32 -13.13 19.66 3.64
C THR A 32 -13.00 18.16 3.91
N ILE A 33 -11.78 17.71 4.16
CA ILE A 33 -11.46 16.32 4.44
C ILE A 33 -10.70 16.28 5.77
N ALA A 34 -11.17 15.46 6.69
CA ALA A 34 -10.55 15.18 7.98
C ALA A 34 -10.43 13.68 8.19
N VAL A 35 -9.57 13.26 9.11
CA VAL A 35 -9.50 11.89 9.60
C VAL A 35 -9.86 11.92 11.08
N GLU A 36 -10.85 11.12 11.45
CA GLU A 36 -11.31 10.94 12.82
C GLU A 36 -11.12 9.46 13.17
N ALA A 37 -10.15 9.14 14.02
CA ALA A 37 -9.71 7.76 14.26
C ALA A 37 -9.40 7.02 12.94
N ASP A 38 -10.14 5.99 12.59
CA ASP A 38 -10.02 5.18 11.38
C ASP A 38 -10.99 5.60 10.26
N GLU A 39 -11.73 6.70 10.44
CA GLU A 39 -12.69 7.18 9.44
C GLU A 39 -12.19 8.43 8.70
N LEU A 40 -12.37 8.42 7.37
CA LEU A 40 -12.23 9.61 6.53
C LEU A 40 -13.55 10.37 6.50
N VAL A 41 -13.54 11.60 7.00
CA VAL A 41 -14.71 12.48 7.11
C VAL A 41 -14.64 13.57 6.06
N VAL A 42 -15.61 13.57 5.15
CA VAL A 42 -15.69 14.51 4.03
C VAL A 42 -16.95 15.36 4.15
N SER A 43 -16.77 16.68 4.18
CA SER A 43 -17.87 17.63 4.23
C SER A 43 -17.87 18.52 3.00
N TYR A 44 -19.07 18.74 2.45
CA TYR A 44 -19.29 19.57 1.29
C TYR A 44 -20.21 20.73 1.64
N SER A 45 -19.90 21.90 1.08
CA SER A 45 -20.77 23.06 1.04
C SER A 45 -20.85 23.54 -0.40
N THR A 46 -22.04 23.57 -0.98
CA THR A 46 -22.29 23.99 -2.35
C THR A 46 -23.53 24.86 -2.45
N SER A 47 -23.66 25.64 -3.52
CA SER A 47 -24.83 26.49 -3.76
C SER A 47 -26.04 25.75 -4.33
N THR A 48 -25.84 24.56 -4.91
CA THR A 48 -26.92 23.76 -5.51
C THR A 48 -26.70 22.26 -5.33
N VAL A 49 -27.79 21.50 -5.32
CA VAL A 49 -27.78 20.02 -5.30
C VAL A 49 -27.11 19.44 -6.54
N ARG A 50 -27.25 20.09 -7.71
CA ARG A 50 -26.59 19.67 -8.95
C ARG A 50 -25.06 19.68 -8.82
N LEU A 51 -24.51 20.73 -8.21
CA LEU A 51 -23.08 20.84 -7.95
C LEU A 51 -22.62 19.83 -6.90
N LEU A 52 -23.42 19.61 -5.86
CA LEU A 52 -23.12 18.57 -4.87
C LEU A 52 -22.96 17.22 -5.55
N ARG A 53 -23.94 16.81 -6.38
CA ARG A 53 -23.89 15.54 -7.12
C ARG A 53 -22.64 15.43 -8.01
N LEU A 54 -22.31 16.49 -8.73
CA LEU A 54 -21.13 16.49 -9.62
C LEU A 54 -19.83 16.31 -8.81
N ALA A 55 -19.67 17.09 -7.74
CA ALA A 55 -18.47 17.07 -6.90
C ALA A 55 -18.33 15.75 -6.12
N THR A 56 -19.43 15.19 -5.62
CA THR A 56 -19.40 13.89 -4.94
C THR A 56 -19.08 12.76 -5.90
N ASN A 57 -19.64 12.77 -7.11
CA ASN A 57 -19.34 11.73 -8.10
C ASN A 57 -17.87 11.74 -8.51
N SER A 58 -17.31 12.94 -8.77
CA SER A 58 -15.89 13.11 -9.06
C SER A 58 -15.01 12.55 -7.93
N PHE A 59 -15.31 12.95 -6.68
CA PHE A 59 -14.59 12.49 -5.51
C PHE A 59 -14.66 10.97 -5.31
N LEU A 60 -15.84 10.35 -5.50
CA LEU A 60 -16.00 8.91 -5.34
C LEU A 60 -15.20 8.12 -6.39
N SER A 61 -15.07 8.65 -7.61
CA SER A 61 -14.18 8.06 -8.63
C SER A 61 -12.71 8.11 -8.21
N SER A 62 -12.25 9.25 -7.68
CA SER A 62 -10.88 9.37 -7.16
C SER A 62 -10.66 8.49 -5.93
N LEU A 63 -11.66 8.38 -5.05
CA LEU A 63 -11.63 7.49 -3.89
C LEU A 63 -11.50 6.02 -4.32
N ASP A 64 -12.27 5.57 -5.32
CA ASP A 64 -12.18 4.20 -5.85
C ASP A 64 -10.74 3.87 -6.31
N LEU A 65 -10.09 4.79 -7.03
CA LEU A 65 -8.71 4.63 -7.45
C LEU A 65 -7.75 4.51 -6.25
N VAL A 66 -7.91 5.39 -5.26
CA VAL A 66 -7.10 5.36 -4.03
C VAL A 66 -7.30 4.05 -3.27
N LEU A 67 -8.54 3.56 -3.16
CA LEU A 67 -8.84 2.29 -2.50
C LEU A 67 -8.24 1.09 -3.23
N ARG A 68 -8.32 1.05 -4.57
CA ARG A 68 -7.64 0.03 -5.37
C ARG A 68 -6.13 0.05 -5.17
N THR A 69 -5.55 1.25 -5.10
CA THR A 69 -4.11 1.45 -4.88
C THR A 69 -3.71 0.97 -3.48
N LEU A 70 -4.47 1.33 -2.45
CA LEU A 70 -4.26 0.84 -1.09
C LEU A 70 -4.41 -0.68 -1.03
N SER A 71 -5.42 -1.25 -1.68
CA SER A 71 -5.60 -2.71 -1.70
C SER A 71 -4.46 -3.45 -2.40
N ALA A 72 -3.81 -2.83 -3.39
CA ALA A 72 -2.74 -3.47 -4.15
C ALA A 72 -1.35 -3.31 -3.50
N PHE A 73 -1.12 -2.20 -2.79
CA PHE A 73 0.23 -1.80 -2.37
C PHE A 73 0.37 -1.46 -0.88
N ALA A 74 -0.73 -1.24 -0.15
CA ALA A 74 -0.63 -0.98 1.28
C ALA A 74 -0.23 -2.28 2.00
N PRO A 75 0.69 -2.22 2.97
CA PRO A 75 1.01 -3.38 3.78
C PRO A 75 -0.24 -3.86 4.52
N ASP A 76 -0.44 -5.18 4.56
CA ASP A 76 -1.55 -5.76 5.31
C ASP A 76 -1.41 -5.41 6.80
N PRO A 77 -2.35 -4.67 7.40
CA PRO A 77 -2.25 -4.24 8.79
C PRO A 77 -2.48 -5.39 9.78
N THR A 78 -2.99 -6.54 9.32
CA THR A 78 -3.12 -7.75 10.13
C THR A 78 -1.82 -8.56 10.17
N VAL A 79 -0.91 -8.33 9.22
CA VAL A 79 0.40 -8.98 9.19
C VAL A 79 1.33 -8.23 10.14
N ARG A 80 1.82 -8.94 11.15
CA ARG A 80 2.82 -8.42 12.07
C ARG A 80 4.08 -8.03 11.29
N ARG A 81 4.45 -6.75 11.33
CA ARG A 81 5.77 -6.31 10.84
C ARG A 81 6.83 -6.75 11.85
N LEU A 82 7.74 -7.61 11.39
CA LEU A 82 8.93 -7.98 12.17
C LEU A 82 9.92 -6.81 12.15
N THR A 83 10.57 -6.57 13.28
CA THR A 83 11.65 -5.59 13.37
C THR A 83 12.92 -6.12 12.71
N ASP A 84 13.81 -5.22 12.29
CA ASP A 84 15.11 -5.59 11.69
C ASP A 84 15.93 -6.52 12.60
N ALA A 85 15.83 -6.31 13.92
CA ALA A 85 16.48 -7.16 14.91
C ALA A 85 15.87 -8.59 14.94
N GLU A 86 14.55 -8.70 14.85
CA GLU A 86 13.87 -10.01 14.79
C GLU A 86 14.18 -10.75 13.48
N LEU A 87 14.26 -10.02 12.36
CA LEU A 87 14.67 -10.58 11.07
C LEU A 87 16.11 -11.11 11.11
N GLU A 88 17.01 -10.40 11.80
CA GLU A 88 18.40 -10.82 11.96
C GLU A 88 18.52 -12.08 12.82
N GLU A 89 17.72 -12.21 13.88
CA GLU A 89 17.69 -13.42 14.69
C GLU A 89 17.12 -14.62 13.92
N ILE A 90 16.04 -14.44 13.15
CA ILE A 90 15.51 -15.49 12.26
C ILE A 90 16.58 -15.93 11.25
N ARG A 91 17.34 -14.98 10.68
CA ARG A 91 18.46 -15.28 9.77
C ARG A 91 19.55 -16.11 10.46
N LYS A 92 19.96 -15.72 11.68
CA LYS A 92 20.96 -16.45 12.46
C LYS A 92 20.50 -17.85 12.86
N GLU A 93 19.21 -18.03 13.15
CA GLU A 93 18.61 -19.33 13.46
C GLU A 93 18.54 -20.25 12.24
N ALA A 94 18.11 -19.72 11.09
CA ALA A 94 18.10 -20.47 9.83
C ALA A 94 19.51 -20.95 9.42
N ASN A 95 20.52 -20.08 9.57
CA ASN A 95 21.92 -20.44 9.29
C ASN A 95 22.51 -21.45 10.29
N ARG A 96 21.97 -21.55 11.52
CA ARG A 96 22.35 -22.57 12.50
C ARG A 96 21.82 -23.97 12.17
N GLY A 97 20.76 -24.06 11.35
CA GLY A 97 20.09 -25.32 11.00
C GLY A 97 20.82 -26.19 9.98
N ASP A 98 21.80 -25.66 9.23
CA ASP A 98 22.47 -26.36 8.14
C ASP A 98 23.95 -26.69 8.45
N VAL A 99 24.17 -27.45 9.53
CA VAL A 99 25.49 -28.06 9.83
C VAL A 99 25.68 -29.40 9.11
N ARG A 100 24.59 -29.97 8.55
CA ARG A 100 24.70 -31.09 7.61
C ARG A 100 24.83 -30.50 6.21
N GLY A 101 26.04 -30.02 5.92
CA GLY A 101 26.40 -29.66 4.56
C GLY A 101 25.88 -30.71 3.60
N ILE A 102 25.16 -30.28 2.57
CA ILE A 102 24.69 -31.16 1.51
C ILE A 102 25.95 -31.80 0.92
N GLU A 103 26.19 -33.08 1.21
CA GLU A 103 27.20 -33.85 0.51
C GLU A 103 26.77 -33.91 -0.95
N LEU A 104 27.27 -32.98 -1.75
CA LEU A 104 27.27 -33.09 -3.20
C LEU A 104 28.18 -34.28 -3.53
N ARG A 105 27.62 -35.49 -3.51
CA ARG A 105 28.20 -36.63 -4.22
C ARG A 105 28.12 -36.32 -5.70
N GLY A 106 29.07 -35.53 -6.17
CA GLY A 106 29.38 -35.42 -7.58
C GLY A 106 29.92 -36.78 -8.02
N ASP A 107 29.09 -37.58 -8.66
CA ASP A 107 29.59 -38.52 -9.66
C ASP A 107 30.43 -37.67 -10.60
N GLY A 108 31.75 -37.88 -10.65
CA GLY A 108 32.77 -37.00 -11.24
C GLY A 108 32.66 -36.75 -12.76
N LYS A 109 31.46 -36.48 -13.29
CA LYS A 109 31.20 -35.84 -14.57
C LYS A 109 31.02 -34.34 -14.32
N GLY A 110 32.08 -33.70 -13.86
CA GLY A 110 32.21 -32.24 -13.95
C GLY A 110 32.36 -31.84 -15.42
N ALA A 111 31.67 -30.77 -15.81
CA ALA A 111 31.86 -30.07 -17.06
C ALA A 111 33.28 -29.52 -17.16
N GLY A 112 34.18 -30.35 -17.67
CA GLY A 112 35.58 -30.07 -17.92
C GLY A 112 35.97 -30.54 -19.31
N SER A 113 35.21 -30.13 -20.32
CA SER A 113 35.67 -30.14 -21.71
C SER A 113 35.34 -28.77 -22.30
N GLY A 114 36.22 -27.81 -22.01
CA GLY A 114 36.34 -26.62 -22.83
C GLY A 114 36.85 -27.05 -24.20
N GLU A 115 35.93 -27.34 -25.11
CA GLU A 115 36.21 -27.30 -26.54
C GLU A 115 35.97 -25.86 -26.97
N GLU A 116 37.05 -25.09 -27.10
CA GLU A 116 37.00 -23.76 -27.70
C GLU A 116 36.62 -23.92 -29.17
N VAL A 117 35.37 -23.57 -29.50
CA VAL A 117 34.93 -23.46 -30.88
C VAL A 117 35.54 -22.17 -31.46
N ARG A 118 36.47 -22.34 -32.40
CA ARG A 118 37.03 -21.27 -33.23
C ARG A 118 36.28 -21.16 -34.55
#